data_AF-A0A351VEW2-F1
#
_entry.id   AF-A0A351VEW2-F1
#
_cell.length_a   1.000
_cell.length_b   1.000
_cell.length_c   1.000
_cell.angle_alpha   90.00
_cell.angle_beta   90.00
_cell.angle_gamma   90.00
#
_symmetry.space_group_name_H-M   'P 1'
#
loop_
_entity.id
_entity.type
_entity.pdbx_description
1 polymer ?
#
loop_
_entity_poly.entity_id
_entity_poly.type
_entity_poly.pdbx_seq_one_letter_code
_entity_poly.pdbx_strand_id
1 'polypeptide(L)' 'MALNTRIWMTGSLDWFALINGEEVFLGRREVPAPLDEGDAWTNEIGDMFKVIDGEITIMGKTDPPQKYW' A
#
# COMPACT_ATOMS: atom_id res chain seq x y z
N MET A 1 -0.91 -12.79 -11.77
CA MET A 1 0.11 -12.11 -12.61
C MET A 1 1.15 -11.51 -11.67
N ALA A 2 2.41 -11.31 -12.07
CA ALA A 2 3.39 -10.71 -11.17
C ALA A 2 3.17 -9.19 -11.12
N LEU A 3 3.25 -8.58 -9.93
CA LEU A 3 3.30 -7.12 -9.84
C LEU A 3 4.55 -6.59 -10.53
N ASN A 4 4.40 -5.47 -11.24
CA ASN A 4 5.52 -4.71 -11.79
C ASN A 4 6.23 -3.91 -10.69
N THR A 5 5.48 -3.46 -9.67
CA THR A 5 6.05 -2.73 -8.54
C THR A 5 6.86 -3.65 -7.63
N ARG A 6 8.08 -3.22 -7.31
CA ARG A 6 8.93 -3.93 -6.35
C ARG A 6 8.42 -3.67 -4.94
N ILE A 7 7.99 -4.74 -4.26
CA ILE A 7 7.55 -4.70 -2.87
C ILE A 7 8.44 -5.57 -1.99
N TRP A 8 8.57 -5.20 -0.72
CA TRP A 8 9.26 -6.01 0.29
C TRP A 8 8.66 -5.75 1.67
N MET A 9 8.86 -6.72 2.56
CA MET A 9 8.44 -6.64 3.95
C MET A 9 9.68 -6.59 4.85
N THR A 10 9.66 -5.75 5.87
CA THR A 10 10.70 -5.72 6.91
C THR A 10 10.43 -6.75 8.01
N GLY A 11 11.40 -6.96 8.91
CA GLY A 11 11.23 -7.86 10.07
C GLY A 11 10.14 -7.44 11.06
N SER A 12 9.62 -6.22 10.93
CA SER A 12 8.56 -5.65 11.77
C SER A 12 7.17 -5.77 11.14
N LEU A 13 7.02 -6.54 10.05
CA LEU A 13 5.78 -6.65 9.25
C LEU A 13 5.38 -5.33 8.57
N ASP A 14 6.34 -4.42 8.37
CA ASP A 14 6.14 -3.21 7.58
C ASP A 14 6.34 -3.51 6.10
N TRP A 15 5.36 -3.19 5.27
CA TRP A 15 5.41 -3.33 3.83
C TRP A 15 5.86 -2.03 3.18
N PHE A 16 6.78 -2.15 2.24
CA PHE A 16 7.30 -1.06 1.45
C PHE A 16 7.23 -1.41 -0.04
N ALA A 17 7.07 -0.38 -0.85
CA ALA A 17 7.15 -0.46 -2.30
C ALA A 17 8.13 0.59 -2.83
N LEU A 18 8.78 0.26 -3.94
CA LEU A 18 9.50 1.24 -4.74
C LEU A 18 8.55 1.82 -5.80
N ILE A 19 8.07 3.04 -5.58
CA ILE A 19 7.16 3.76 -6.49
C ILE A 19 7.92 4.97 -7.02
N ASN A 20 8.04 5.10 -8.34
CA ASN A 20 8.81 6.20 -8.99
C ASN A 20 10.26 6.35 -8.50
N GLY A 21 10.89 5.26 -8.01
CA GLY A 21 12.25 5.29 -7.47
C GLY A 21 12.35 5.76 -6.01
N GLU A 22 11.21 6.03 -5.37
CA GLU A 22 11.14 6.37 -3.94
C GLU A 22 10.59 5.18 -3.14
N GLU A 23 11.14 4.98 -1.94
CA GLU A 23 10.64 4.00 -0.99
C GLU A 23 9.38 4.56 -0.32
N VAL A 24 8.26 3.88 -0.54
CA VAL A 24 6.95 4.26 -0.02
C VAL A 24 6.44 3.20 0.95
N PHE A 25 6.03 3.65 2.13
CA PHE A 25 5.43 2.79 3.15
C PHE A 25 3.97 2.46 2.80
N LEU A 26 3.71 1.18 2.54
CA LEU A 26 2.38 0.69 2.16
C LEU A 26 1.48 0.40 3.36
N GLY A 27 2.04 0.15 4.54
CA GLY A 27 1.29 -0.27 5.73
C GLY A 27 1.83 -1.57 6.32
N ARG A 28 1.01 -2.22 7.15
CA ARG A 28 1.39 -3.47 7.83
C ARG A 28 0.40 -4.58 7.51
N ARG A 29 -0.54 -4.82 8.43
CA ARG A 29 -1.55 -5.87 8.32
C ARG A 29 -2.70 -5.49 7.39
N GLU A 30 -2.85 -4.19 7.09
CA GLU A 30 -3.88 -3.71 6.18
C GLU A 30 -3.55 -3.99 4.71
N VAL A 31 -2.28 -4.31 4.40
CA VAL A 31 -1.85 -4.58 3.02
C VAL A 31 -2.37 -5.95 2.60
N PRO A 32 -3.20 -6.04 1.55
CA PRO A 32 -3.65 -7.32 1.02
C PRO A 32 -2.46 -8.07 0.43
N ALA A 33 -2.27 -9.33 0.84
CA ALA A 33 -1.21 -10.19 0.35
C ALA A 33 -1.80 -11.57 -0.01
N PRO A 34 -1.66 -12.05 -1.27
CA PRO A 34 -0.97 -11.40 -2.39
C PRO A 34 -1.73 -10.17 -2.91
N LEU A 35 -0.98 -9.20 -3.44
CA LEU A 35 -1.55 -8.04 -4.14
C LEU A 35 -1.95 -8.48 -5.56
N ASP A 36 -3.20 -8.23 -5.92
CA ASP A 36 -3.76 -8.48 -7.25
C ASP A 36 -4.38 -7.21 -7.85
N GLU A 37 -4.72 -7.27 -9.13
CA GLU A 37 -5.25 -6.11 -9.84
C GLU A 37 -6.59 -5.66 -9.25
N GLY A 38 -6.70 -4.34 -9.00
CA GLY A 38 -7.88 -3.74 -8.40
C GLY A 38 -7.88 -3.71 -6.87
N ASP A 39 -6.91 -4.34 -6.20
CA ASP A 39 -6.75 -4.22 -4.75
C ASP A 39 -6.56 -2.77 -4.34
N ALA A 40 -7.28 -2.35 -3.30
CA ALA A 40 -7.18 -1.03 -2.73
C ALA A 40 -7.20 -1.12 -1.21
N TRP A 41 -6.33 -0.37 -0.55
CA TRP A 41 -6.27 -0.33 0.90
C TRP A 41 -5.84 1.05 1.38
N THR A 42 -6.01 1.28 2.68
CA THR A 42 -5.57 2.50 3.35
C THR A 42 -4.67 2.10 4.50
N ASN A 43 -3.50 2.73 4.60
CA ASN A 43 -2.56 2.46 5.68
C ASN A 43 -2.95 3.22 6.97
N GLU A 44 -2.27 2.90 8.06
CA GLU A 44 -2.47 3.55 9.37
C GLU A 44 -2.24 5.07 9.39
N ILE A 45 -1.50 5.60 8.40
CA ILE A 45 -1.19 7.03 8.26
C ILE A 45 -2.31 7.75 7.48
N GLY A 46 -3.19 7.02 6.80
CA GLY A 46 -4.25 7.56 5.95
C GLY A 46 -3.88 7.62 4.46
N ASP A 47 -2.75 7.07 4.03
CA ASP A 47 -2.44 6.93 2.61
C ASP A 47 -3.30 5.84 1.97
N MET A 48 -3.94 6.18 0.87
CA MET A 48 -4.74 5.27 0.06
C MET A 48 -3.92 4.77 -1.13
N PHE A 49 -3.85 3.46 -1.27
CA PHE A 49 -3.15 2.78 -2.36
C PHE A 49 -4.13 1.97 -3.19
N LYS A 50 -3.85 1.83 -4.49
CA LYS A 50 -4.59 0.96 -5.39
C LYS A 50 -3.66 0.32 -6.42
N VAL A 51 -3.86 -0.97 -6.70
CA VAL A 51 -3.18 -1.68 -7.78
C VAL A 51 -3.93 -1.41 -9.09
N ILE A 52 -3.25 -0.79 -10.05
CA ILE A 52 -3.75 -0.48 -11.39
C ILE A 52 -2.69 -0.95 -12.39
N ASP A 53 -3.09 -1.79 -13.36
CA ASP A 53 -2.17 -2.34 -14.38
C ASP A 53 -0.98 -3.12 -13.77
N GLY A 54 -1.22 -3.79 -12.64
CA GLY A 54 -0.17 -4.48 -11.87
C GLY A 54 0.85 -3.55 -11.19
N GLU A 55 0.57 -2.24 -11.10
CA GLU A 55 1.39 -1.24 -10.41
C GLU A 55 0.66 -0.63 -9.21
N ILE A 56 1.37 -0.43 -8.10
CA ILE A 56 0.82 0.23 -6.92
C ILE A 56 0.85 1.74 -7.14
N THR A 57 -0.33 2.34 -7.18
CA THR A 57 -0.52 3.78 -7.33
C THR A 57 -1.07 4.38 -6.04
N ILE A 58 -0.50 5.50 -5.60
CA ILE A 58 -1.02 6.30 -4.49
C ILE A 58 -2.24 7.07 -5.00
N MET A 59 -3.43 6.75 -4.48
CA MET A 59 -4.68 7.43 -4.82
C MET A 59 -4.83 8.77 -4.10
N GLY A 60 -4.15 8.94 -2.96
CA GLY A 60 -4.16 10.16 -2.17
C GLY A 60 -3.99 9.88 -0.67
N LYS A 61 -4.12 10.93 0.13
CA LYS A 61 -4.24 10.82 1.60
C LYS A 61 -5.67 11.13 2.00
N THR A 62 -6.27 10.27 2.79
CA THR A 62 -7.45 10.60 3.59
C THR A 62 -6.99 11.04 4.97
N ASP A 63 -7.72 11.95 5.60
CA ASP A 63 -7.62 12.10 7.05
C ASP A 63 -7.85 10.73 7.69
N PRO A 64 -7.03 10.33 8.68
CA PRO A 64 -7.20 9.04 9.34
C PRO A 64 -8.65 8.96 9.82
N PRO A 65 -9.36 7.84 9.60
CA PRO A 65 -10.76 7.74 9.98
C PRO A 65 -10.85 8.13 11.45
N GLN A 66 -11.57 9.23 11.74
CA GLN A 66 -11.81 9.65 13.11
C GLN A 66 -12.45 8.47 13.82
N LYS A 67 -11.67 7.77 14.66
CA LYS A 67 -12.19 6.75 15.57
C LYS A 67 -13.12 7.49 16.53
N TYR A 68 -14.41 7.48 16.23
CA TYR A 68 -15.43 7.67 17.24
C TYR A 68 -15.36 6.42 18.13
N TRP A 69 -14.80 6.60 19.33
CA TRP A 69 -14.90 5.62 20.43
C TRP A 69 -16.34 5.49 20.90
#